data_AF-A0A9W5Y7H5-F1
#
_entry.id   AF-A0A9W5Y7H5-F1
#
_cell.length_a   1.000
_cell.length_b   1.000
_cell.length_c   1.000
_cell.angle_alpha   90.00
_cell.angle_beta   90.00
_cell.angle_gamma   90.00
#
_symmetry.space_group_name_H-M   'P 1'
#
loop_
_entity.id
_entity.type
_entity.pdbx_description
1 polymer ?
#
loop_
_entity_poly.entity_id
_entity_poly.type
_entity_poly.pdbx_seq_one_letter_code
_entity_poly.pdbx_strand_id
1 'polypeptide(L)'
;MNKMDKPIRMNLQFFAEEEPTDPVDETIPGDSANPEGNPTDDKTEQEYDVITYNQEEVKIPVSERTNYLQKGYNYDKIQNKYEELKSDPRLSFVDKLAKNYGFNSTAEYIEAVNKQQEQDKLNELISKNIPEEYAKEMIENKKFRQQYEDQVKVTQEKEAREKEFGEFLNENPDIDPSTIKPDVWQLREEKGISLLDAYNRTRIKDLLEQQDSIKQQTEQETINKINNNAKTPGSASGGNVDHSSKWDSMSDEDFAKQVELAKQGLLT
;
A
#
# COMPACT_ATOMS: atom_id res chain seq x y z
N MET A 1 30.26 44.31 -9.88
CA MET A 1 29.11 44.13 -10.80
C MET A 1 27.98 43.49 -10.02
N ASN A 2 26.88 44.22 -9.81
CA ASN A 2 25.68 43.71 -9.14
C ASN A 2 24.98 42.67 -10.02
N LYS A 3 24.67 41.50 -9.45
CA LYS A 3 24.01 40.39 -10.14
C LYS A 3 22.48 40.57 -10.29
N MET A 4 21.90 41.68 -9.81
CA MET A 4 20.45 41.82 -9.65
C MET A 4 19.70 42.52 -10.80
N ASP A 5 20.36 43.05 -11.84
CA ASP A 5 19.68 43.91 -12.84
C ASP A 5 19.40 43.24 -14.20
N LYS A 6 19.40 41.91 -14.30
CA LYS A 6 18.92 41.24 -15.52
C LYS A 6 17.46 40.85 -15.36
N PRO A 7 16.50 41.60 -15.94
CA PRO A 7 15.10 41.21 -15.92
C PRO A 7 14.94 39.89 -16.68
N ILE A 8 14.44 38.86 -15.98
CA ILE A 8 14.06 37.58 -16.56
C ILE A 8 12.80 37.82 -17.40
N ARG A 9 12.97 38.20 -18.68
CA ARG A 9 11.85 38.37 -19.61
C ARG A 9 11.39 37.00 -20.10
N MET A 10 10.34 36.44 -19.50
CA MET A 10 9.67 35.24 -20.01
C MET A 10 8.41 35.62 -20.81
N ASN A 11 8.33 35.14 -22.05
CA ASN A 11 7.10 35.14 -22.83
C ASN A 11 6.20 34.02 -22.29
N LEU A 12 5.16 34.37 -21.53
CA LEU A 12 4.15 33.42 -21.08
C LEU A 12 3.09 33.22 -22.17
N GLN A 13 3.26 32.17 -22.97
CA GLN A 13 2.17 31.60 -23.76
C GLN A 13 2.00 30.12 -23.34
N PHE A 14 0.88 29.84 -22.67
CA PHE A 14 0.26 28.54 -22.40
C PHE A 14 1.13 27.44 -21.77
N PHE A 15 0.89 27.14 -20.48
CA PHE A 15 0.68 25.77 -19.96
C PHE A 15 -0.15 25.88 -18.68
N ALA A 16 -1.36 25.31 -18.72
CA ALA A 16 -2.22 25.07 -17.57
C ALA A 16 -2.02 23.61 -17.11
N GLU A 17 -2.29 23.39 -15.81
CA GLU A 17 -2.45 22.10 -15.11
C GLU A 17 -1.22 21.17 -14.98
N GLU A 18 -0.65 21.11 -13.77
CA GLU A 18 -0.82 20.01 -12.77
C GLU A 18 0.27 20.14 -11.70
N GLU A 19 -0.12 20.35 -10.44
CA GLU A 19 0.81 20.48 -9.31
C GLU A 19 1.13 19.10 -8.70
N PRO A 20 2.41 18.73 -8.52
CA PRO A 20 2.81 17.61 -7.68
C PRO A 20 2.92 18.06 -6.21
N THR A 21 2.35 17.26 -5.31
CA THR A 21 2.45 17.44 -3.86
C THR A 21 3.78 16.87 -3.34
N ASP A 22 4.57 17.72 -2.67
CA ASP A 22 5.78 17.32 -1.94
C ASP A 22 5.47 16.70 -0.56
N PRO A 23 6.25 15.71 -0.10
CA PRO A 23 6.06 15.07 1.19
C PRO A 23 6.71 15.84 2.36
N VAL A 24 6.00 15.82 3.48
CA VAL A 24 6.33 16.41 4.78
C VAL A 24 7.47 15.66 5.48
N ASP A 25 8.43 16.45 5.96
CA ASP A 25 9.54 16.10 6.87
C ASP A 25 8.98 15.81 8.27
N GLU A 26 9.27 14.64 8.83
CA GLU A 26 8.90 14.28 10.20
C GLU A 26 10.16 14.06 11.04
N THR A 27 10.36 15.03 11.93
CA THR A 27 11.37 15.12 12.97
C THR A 27 11.38 13.91 13.91
N ILE A 28 12.57 13.36 14.15
CA ILE A 28 12.87 12.32 15.16
C ILE A 28 13.09 12.99 16.52
N PRO A 29 12.35 12.66 17.60
CA PRO A 29 12.78 12.95 18.96
C PRO A 29 13.69 11.82 19.44
N GLY A 30 14.91 12.19 19.84
CA GLY A 30 15.82 11.30 20.55
C GLY A 30 15.34 11.02 21.97
N ASP A 31 15.54 9.80 22.43
CA ASP A 31 15.72 9.53 23.86
C ASP A 31 16.86 8.54 24.05
N SER A 32 17.71 8.89 25.01
CA SER A 32 18.97 8.25 25.33
C SER A 32 18.80 7.64 26.72
N ALA A 33 18.76 6.32 26.80
CA ALA A 33 18.81 5.61 28.08
C ALA A 33 19.56 4.28 27.91
N ASN A 34 20.82 4.29 28.37
CA ASN A 34 21.57 3.09 28.72
C ASN A 34 20.89 2.37 29.90
N PRO A 35 20.94 1.03 29.96
CA PRO A 35 21.54 0.45 31.16
C PRO A 35 22.44 -0.77 30.90
N GLU A 36 23.61 -0.76 31.54
CA GLU A 36 24.39 -1.95 31.89
C GLU A 36 23.66 -2.78 32.97
N GLY A 37 23.73 -4.13 32.88
CA GLY A 37 23.35 -5.01 34.00
C GLY A 37 22.94 -6.46 33.70
N ASN A 38 23.86 -7.26 33.14
CA ASN A 38 24.21 -8.70 33.37
C ASN A 38 23.21 -9.73 34.02
N PRO A 39 23.46 -11.05 33.90
CA PRO A 39 23.14 -11.97 32.80
C PRO A 39 22.13 -13.07 33.23
N THR A 40 21.29 -13.55 32.32
CA THR A 40 20.58 -14.83 32.51
C THR A 40 20.74 -15.69 31.27
N ASP A 41 21.45 -16.79 31.48
CA ASP A 41 21.69 -17.89 30.57
C ASP A 41 20.37 -18.67 30.45
N ASP A 42 19.67 -18.51 29.33
CA ASP A 42 18.64 -19.45 28.87
C ASP A 42 18.97 -19.81 27.42
N LYS A 43 19.47 -21.04 27.25
CA LYS A 43 19.71 -21.67 25.96
C LYS A 43 18.39 -21.87 25.22
N THR A 44 18.00 -20.86 24.46
CA THR A 44 17.42 -21.09 23.13
C THR A 44 18.46 -20.64 22.14
N GLU A 45 18.90 -21.56 21.29
CA GLU A 45 19.77 -21.29 20.16
C GLU A 45 19.05 -20.25 19.30
N GLN A 46 19.31 -18.97 19.54
CA GLN A 46 18.79 -17.89 18.72
C GLN A 46 19.49 -18.07 17.38
N GLU A 47 18.79 -18.72 16.45
CA GLU A 47 19.26 -18.78 15.08
C GLU A 47 19.46 -17.32 14.63
N TYR A 48 20.66 -17.01 14.19
CA TYR A 48 21.01 -15.66 13.76
C TYR A 48 21.03 -15.66 12.25
N ASP A 49 20.30 -14.74 11.64
CA ASP A 49 20.41 -14.49 10.22
C ASP A 49 21.47 -13.43 9.98
N VAL A 50 22.34 -13.68 9.01
CA VAL A 50 23.26 -12.68 8.50
C VAL A 50 22.52 -11.90 7.43
N ILE A 51 22.20 -10.64 7.71
CA ILE A 51 21.67 -9.71 6.72
C ILE A 51 22.76 -8.69 6.36
N THR A 52 22.80 -8.28 5.10
CA THR A 52 23.67 -7.19 4.65
C THR A 52 22.94 -5.87 4.86
N TYR A 53 23.34 -5.11 5.87
CA TYR A 53 22.82 -3.77 6.14
C TYR A 53 23.91 -2.75 5.86
N ASN A 54 23.68 -1.82 4.93
CA ASN A 54 24.64 -0.77 4.57
C ASN A 54 26.05 -1.31 4.25
N GLN A 55 26.12 -2.44 3.55
CA GLN A 55 27.36 -3.16 3.15
C GLN A 55 28.12 -3.88 4.28
N GLU A 56 27.57 -3.95 5.49
CA GLU A 56 28.13 -4.73 6.61
C GLU A 56 27.27 -5.96 6.91
N GLU A 57 27.91 -7.08 7.24
CA GLU A 57 27.24 -8.32 7.66
C GLU A 57 26.82 -8.20 9.13
N VAL A 58 25.54 -7.98 9.37
CA VAL A 58 24.97 -7.88 10.71
C VAL A 58 24.21 -9.16 11.03
N LYS A 59 24.58 -9.78 12.16
CA LYS A 59 23.84 -10.93 12.71
C LYS A 59 22.65 -10.41 13.49
N ILE A 60 21.45 -10.70 13.00
CA ILE A 60 20.20 -10.36 13.68
C ILE A 60 19.54 -11.63 14.23
N PRO A 61 18.91 -11.57 15.41
CA PRO A 61 18.14 -12.69 15.92
C PRO A 61 16.91 -12.94 15.03
N VAL A 62 16.49 -14.21 14.85
CA VAL A 62 15.31 -14.56 14.03
C VAL A 62 14.06 -13.75 14.39
N SER A 63 13.89 -13.40 15.68
CA SER A 63 12.76 -12.60 16.15
C SER A 63 12.65 -11.23 15.48
N GLU A 64 13.76 -10.64 15.06
CA GLU A 64 13.81 -9.31 14.43
C GLU A 64 13.89 -9.37 12.89
N ARG A 65 14.04 -10.57 12.32
CA ARG A 65 14.18 -10.82 10.87
C ARG A 65 13.09 -10.12 10.05
N THR A 66 11.82 -10.28 10.45
CA THR A 66 10.69 -9.71 9.73
C THR A 66 10.74 -8.18 9.71
N ASN A 67 11.16 -7.55 10.81
CA ASN A 67 11.25 -6.09 10.91
C ASN A 67 12.35 -5.53 9.99
N TYR A 68 13.53 -6.13 10.00
CA TYR A 68 14.64 -5.71 9.13
C TYR A 68 14.36 -6.00 7.66
N LEU A 69 13.69 -7.12 7.34
CA LEU A 69 13.30 -7.43 5.97
C LEU A 69 12.28 -6.41 5.42
N GLN A 70 11.30 -6.02 6.23
CA GLN A 70 10.35 -4.95 5.89
C GLN A 70 11.06 -3.61 5.68
N LYS A 71 12.03 -3.27 6.55
CA LYS A 71 12.85 -2.05 6.39
C LYS A 71 13.69 -2.08 5.12
N GLY A 72 14.31 -3.21 4.79
CA GLY A 72 15.06 -3.38 3.53
C GLY A 72 14.16 -3.20 2.31
N TYR A 73 12.98 -3.82 2.29
CA TYR A 73 12.02 -3.67 1.21
C TYR A 73 11.50 -2.22 1.06
N ASN A 74 11.25 -1.54 2.17
CA ASN A 74 10.86 -0.13 2.16
C ASN A 74 12.02 0.77 1.70
N TYR A 75 13.24 0.47 2.11
CA TYR A 75 14.44 1.18 1.67
C TYR A 75 14.62 1.06 0.16
N ASP A 76 14.49 -0.14 -0.41
CA ASP A 76 14.56 -0.36 -1.86
C ASP A 76 13.48 0.44 -2.61
N LYS A 77 12.24 0.49 -2.09
CA LYS A 77 11.18 1.32 -2.67
C LYS A 77 11.51 2.81 -2.63
N ILE A 78 12.01 3.30 -1.50
CA ILE A 78 12.40 4.71 -1.34
C ILE A 78 13.57 5.03 -2.27
N GLN A 79 14.55 4.15 -2.36
CA GLN A 79 15.71 4.33 -3.24
C GLN A 79 15.29 4.35 -4.71
N ASN A 80 14.40 3.45 -5.13
CA ASN A 80 13.86 3.45 -6.48
C ASN A 80 13.12 4.75 -6.80
N LYS A 81 12.27 5.24 -5.88
CA LYS A 81 11.59 6.54 -6.04
C LYS A 81 12.59 7.71 -6.06
N TYR A 82 13.63 7.65 -5.25
CA TYR A 82 14.67 8.67 -5.22
C TYR A 82 15.46 8.72 -6.54
N GLU A 83 15.85 7.56 -7.08
CA GLU A 83 16.50 7.50 -8.39
C GLU A 83 15.55 7.93 -9.51
N GLU A 84 14.26 7.58 -9.43
CA GLU A 84 13.24 8.06 -10.36
C GLU A 84 13.13 9.59 -10.33
N LEU A 85 12.95 10.19 -9.15
CA LEU A 85 12.90 11.65 -8.97
C LEU A 85 14.19 12.32 -9.45
N LYS A 86 15.35 11.78 -9.10
CA LYS A 86 16.65 12.29 -9.53
C LYS A 86 16.84 12.19 -11.05
N SER A 87 16.26 11.16 -11.67
CA SER A 87 16.25 10.98 -13.12
C SER A 87 15.19 11.82 -13.83
N ASP A 88 14.27 12.45 -13.09
CA ASP A 88 13.20 13.26 -13.67
C ASP A 88 13.81 14.40 -14.51
N PRO A 89 13.54 14.42 -15.83
CA PRO A 89 14.01 15.47 -16.72
C PRO A 89 13.60 16.87 -16.25
N ARG A 90 12.46 17.00 -15.55
CA ARG A 90 11.93 18.28 -15.02
C ARG A 90 12.90 18.91 -14.02
N LEU A 91 13.39 18.15 -13.04
CA LEU A 91 14.35 18.66 -12.05
C LEU A 91 15.67 19.09 -12.73
N SER A 92 16.17 18.26 -13.64
CA SER A 92 17.38 18.58 -14.41
C SER A 92 17.22 19.85 -15.26
N PHE A 93 16.01 20.14 -15.72
CA PHE A 93 15.71 21.31 -16.52
C PHE A 93 15.70 22.58 -15.68
N VAL A 94 15.07 22.56 -14.51
CA VAL A 94 15.07 23.72 -13.59
C VAL A 94 16.50 24.02 -13.11
N ASP A 95 17.30 22.99 -12.80
CA ASP A 95 18.72 23.14 -12.48
C ASP A 95 19.53 23.83 -13.60
N LYS A 96 19.26 23.46 -14.86
CA LYS A 96 19.88 24.12 -16.02
C LYS A 96 19.44 25.57 -16.15
N LEU A 97 18.15 25.86 -15.95
CA LEU A 97 17.64 27.23 -15.96
C LEU A 97 18.30 28.06 -14.85
N ALA A 98 18.36 27.55 -13.62
CA ALA A 98 19.01 28.21 -12.50
C ALA A 98 20.46 28.59 -12.84
N LYS A 99 21.24 27.64 -13.38
CA LYS A 99 22.62 27.88 -13.84
C LYS A 99 22.71 28.89 -14.98
N ASN A 100 21.80 28.81 -15.96
CA ASN A 100 21.75 29.73 -17.11
C ASN A 100 21.49 31.18 -16.66
N TYR A 101 20.63 31.36 -15.66
CA TYR A 101 20.34 32.67 -15.06
C TYR A 101 21.37 33.10 -14.00
N GLY A 102 22.35 32.24 -13.69
CA GLY A 102 23.48 32.55 -12.80
C GLY A 102 23.21 32.36 -11.31
N PHE A 103 22.16 31.61 -10.96
CA PHE A 103 21.87 31.18 -9.60
C PHE A 103 22.72 29.97 -9.20
N ASN A 104 23.10 29.89 -7.93
CA ASN A 104 23.96 28.79 -7.43
C ASN A 104 23.13 27.58 -6.98
N SER A 105 21.85 27.79 -6.66
CA SER A 105 20.91 26.77 -6.22
C SER A 105 19.59 26.90 -6.98
N THR A 106 18.98 25.76 -7.25
CA THR A 106 17.64 25.67 -7.83
C THR A 106 16.58 26.28 -6.93
N ALA A 107 16.73 26.15 -5.62
CA ALA A 107 15.85 26.79 -4.65
C ALA A 107 15.91 28.33 -4.75
N GLU A 108 17.11 28.90 -4.91
CA GLU A 108 17.30 30.34 -5.07
C GLU A 108 16.66 30.86 -6.36
N TYR A 109 16.76 30.08 -7.45
CA TYR A 109 16.09 30.38 -8.71
C TYR A 109 14.56 30.34 -8.57
N ILE A 110 14.01 29.31 -7.93
CA ILE A 110 12.56 29.17 -7.72
C ILE A 110 12.03 30.33 -6.87
N GLU A 111 12.73 30.72 -5.80
CA GLU A 111 12.34 31.85 -4.97
C GLU A 111 12.34 33.16 -5.77
N ALA A 112 13.37 33.39 -6.60
CA ALA A 112 13.45 34.56 -7.46
C ALA A 112 12.30 34.60 -8.49
N VAL A 113 11.97 33.45 -9.10
CA VAL A 113 10.84 33.32 -10.03
C VAL A 113 9.52 33.61 -9.32
N ASN A 114 9.31 33.07 -8.12
CA ASN A 114 8.09 33.31 -7.34
C ASN A 114 7.92 34.80 -7.00
N LYS A 115 8.99 35.46 -6.54
CA LYS A 115 8.99 36.91 -6.30
C LYS A 115 8.67 37.71 -7.55
N GLN A 116 9.22 37.33 -8.70
CA GLN A 116 8.93 37.97 -9.97
C GLN A 116 7.45 37.80 -10.36
N GLN A 117 6.89 36.59 -10.23
CA GLN A 117 5.49 36.33 -10.52
C GLN A 117 4.54 37.12 -9.61
N GLU A 118 4.89 37.30 -8.34
CA GLU A 118 4.14 38.15 -7.42
C GLU A 118 4.18 39.62 -7.83
N GLN A 119 5.36 40.11 -8.22
CA GLN A 119 5.52 41.46 -8.73
C GLN A 119 4.73 41.67 -10.03
N ASP A 120 4.71 40.69 -10.93
CA ASP A 120 3.95 40.75 -12.18
C ASP A 120 2.45 40.77 -11.92
N LYS A 121 1.95 39.95 -10.97
CA LYS A 121 0.56 39.99 -10.50
C LYS A 121 0.21 41.34 -9.89
N LEU A 122 1.10 41.90 -9.07
CA LEU A 122 0.91 43.22 -8.47
C LEU A 122 0.81 44.30 -9.57
N ASN A 123 1.73 44.28 -10.53
CA ASN A 123 1.72 45.19 -11.68
C ASN A 123 0.45 45.04 -12.53
N GLU A 124 -0.05 43.81 -12.72
CA GLU A 124 -1.29 43.53 -13.42
C GLU A 124 -2.50 44.16 -12.69
N LEU A 125 -2.60 44.01 -11.37
CA LEU A 125 -3.68 44.61 -10.57
C LEU A 125 -3.61 46.14 -10.59
N ILE A 126 -2.41 46.71 -10.49
CA ILE A 126 -2.19 48.16 -10.62
C ILE A 126 -2.62 48.65 -12.01
N SER A 127 -2.31 47.90 -13.08
CA SER A 127 -2.73 48.24 -14.45
C SER A 127 -4.26 48.24 -14.62
N LYS A 128 -4.97 47.52 -13.75
CA LYS A 128 -6.44 47.47 -13.68
C LYS A 128 -7.03 48.59 -12.80
N ASN A 129 -6.24 49.62 -12.45
CA ASN A 129 -6.61 50.72 -11.55
C ASN A 129 -6.92 50.30 -10.10
N ILE A 130 -6.39 49.17 -9.64
CA ILE A 130 -6.48 48.79 -8.23
C ILE A 130 -5.31 49.46 -7.49
N PRO A 131 -5.55 50.22 -6.40
CA PRO A 131 -4.46 50.81 -5.63
C PRO A 131 -3.52 49.74 -5.07
N GLU A 132 -2.23 50.05 -5.00
CA GLU A 132 -1.18 49.10 -4.64
C GLU A 132 -1.44 48.39 -3.29
N GLU A 133 -1.90 49.13 -2.28
CA GLU A 133 -2.20 48.57 -0.96
C GLU A 133 -3.31 47.51 -1.03
N TYR A 134 -4.39 47.78 -1.76
CA TYR A 134 -5.47 46.80 -1.96
C TYR A 134 -5.02 45.62 -2.84
N ALA A 135 -4.15 45.86 -3.81
CA ALA A 135 -3.61 44.80 -4.65
C ALA A 135 -2.73 43.83 -3.85
N LYS A 136 -1.87 44.35 -2.96
CA LYS A 136 -1.07 43.54 -2.02
C LYS A 136 -1.96 42.72 -1.09
N GLU A 137 -2.94 43.36 -0.46
CA GLU A 137 -3.90 42.69 0.43
C GLU A 137 -4.66 41.58 -0.29
N MET A 138 -5.06 41.80 -1.56
CA MET A 138 -5.75 40.78 -2.35
C MET A 138 -4.85 39.57 -2.66
N ILE A 139 -3.58 39.80 -2.99
CA ILE A 139 -2.60 38.73 -3.23
C ILE A 139 -2.36 37.93 -1.95
N GLU A 140 -2.17 38.62 -0.81
CA GLU A 140 -1.93 37.98 0.49
C GLU A 140 -3.16 37.17 0.95
N ASN A 141 -4.37 37.75 0.87
CA ASN A 141 -5.60 37.05 1.20
C ASN A 141 -5.82 35.81 0.33
N LYS A 142 -5.45 35.88 -0.96
CA LYS A 142 -5.53 34.71 -1.84
C LYS A 142 -4.59 33.61 -1.39
N LYS A 143 -3.32 33.95 -1.06
CA LYS A 143 -2.35 32.98 -0.54
C LYS A 143 -2.84 32.35 0.76
N PHE A 144 -3.32 33.16 1.70
CA PHE A 144 -3.85 32.69 2.98
C PHE A 144 -5.03 31.73 2.79
N ARG A 145 -5.99 32.07 1.91
CA ARG A 145 -7.13 31.19 1.61
C ARG A 145 -6.68 29.87 1.01
N GLN A 146 -5.74 29.88 0.07
CA GLN A 146 -5.21 28.65 -0.53
C GLN A 146 -4.54 27.78 0.54
N GLN A 147 -3.64 28.35 1.34
CA GLN A 147 -2.97 27.62 2.42
C GLN A 147 -3.97 27.04 3.44
N TYR A 148 -4.99 27.81 3.80
CA TYR A 148 -6.04 27.35 4.71
C TYR A 148 -6.88 26.22 4.09
N GLU A 149 -7.29 26.36 2.83
CA GLU A 149 -8.04 25.32 2.12
C GLU A 149 -7.22 24.02 1.99
N ASP A 150 -5.93 24.12 1.67
CA ASP A 150 -5.03 22.98 1.57
C ASP A 150 -4.83 22.32 2.93
N GLN A 151 -4.63 23.11 3.99
CA GLN A 151 -4.52 22.59 5.36
C GLN A 151 -5.82 21.89 5.80
N VAL A 152 -6.98 22.46 5.49
CA VAL A 152 -8.28 21.86 5.78
C VAL A 152 -8.46 20.55 5.03
N LYS A 153 -8.11 20.49 3.74
CA LYS A 153 -8.16 19.24 2.96
C LYS A 153 -7.26 18.16 3.55
N VAL A 154 -6.00 18.49 3.85
CA VAL A 154 -5.06 17.53 4.45
C VAL A 154 -5.58 17.02 5.79
N THR A 155 -6.14 17.91 6.60
CA THR A 155 -6.74 17.54 7.91
C THR A 155 -7.96 16.64 7.71
N GLN A 156 -8.87 16.99 6.80
CA GLN A 156 -10.06 16.19 6.50
C GLN A 156 -9.71 14.81 5.94
N GLU A 157 -8.72 14.72 5.05
CA GLU A 157 -8.24 13.45 4.51
C GLU A 157 -7.58 12.59 5.60
N LYS A 158 -6.84 13.21 6.52
CA LYS A 158 -6.27 12.52 7.67
C LYS A 158 -7.37 11.99 8.59
N GLU A 159 -8.31 12.83 8.99
CA GLU A 159 -9.45 12.43 9.84
C GLU A 159 -10.29 11.33 9.19
N ALA A 160 -10.54 11.43 7.87
CA ALA A 160 -11.28 10.40 7.13
C ALA A 160 -10.54 9.07 7.14
N ARG A 161 -9.22 9.07 6.90
CA ARG A 161 -8.39 7.84 6.99
C ARG A 161 -8.36 7.26 8.39
N GLU A 162 -8.19 8.09 9.42
CA GLU A 162 -8.16 7.65 10.81
C GLU A 162 -9.50 7.02 11.21
N LYS A 163 -10.62 7.64 10.80
CA LYS A 163 -11.96 7.10 11.04
C LYS A 163 -12.17 5.76 10.34
N GLU A 164 -11.85 5.68 9.06
CA GLU A 164 -11.96 4.46 8.25
C GLU A 164 -11.12 3.31 8.85
N PHE A 165 -9.91 3.64 9.29
CA PHE A 165 -9.01 2.68 9.93
C PHE A 165 -9.52 2.25 11.31
N GLY A 166 -10.07 3.18 12.09
CA GLY A 166 -10.73 2.86 13.37
C GLY A 166 -11.95 1.95 13.20
N GLU A 167 -12.79 2.20 12.19
CA GLU A 167 -13.91 1.31 11.83
C GLU A 167 -13.42 -0.11 11.48
N PHE A 168 -12.35 -0.21 10.68
CA PHE A 168 -11.73 -1.49 10.34
C PHE A 168 -11.25 -2.27 11.57
N LEU A 169 -10.51 -1.61 12.48
CA LEU A 169 -9.99 -2.24 13.70
C LEU A 169 -11.09 -2.63 14.69
N ASN A 170 -12.17 -1.86 14.76
CA ASN A 170 -13.31 -2.19 15.61
C ASN A 170 -14.01 -3.47 15.15
N GLU A 171 -14.17 -3.67 13.84
CA GLU A 171 -14.78 -4.89 13.29
C GLU A 171 -13.82 -6.08 13.22
N ASN A 172 -12.52 -5.82 13.14
CA ASN A 172 -11.48 -6.85 13.04
C ASN A 172 -10.38 -6.63 14.11
N PRO A 173 -10.70 -6.81 15.40
CA PRO A 173 -9.76 -6.55 16.49
C PRO A 173 -8.57 -7.53 16.51
N ASP A 174 -8.71 -8.70 15.90
CA ASP A 174 -7.70 -9.76 15.88
C ASP A 174 -6.66 -9.57 14.75
N ILE A 175 -6.84 -8.59 13.88
CA ILE A 175 -5.96 -8.36 12.72
C ILE A 175 -4.91 -7.30 13.06
N ASP A 176 -3.64 -7.67 12.95
CA ASP A 176 -2.55 -6.70 12.98
C ASP A 176 -2.56 -5.89 11.67
N PRO A 177 -2.60 -4.55 11.72
CA PRO A 177 -2.48 -3.66 10.55
C PRO A 177 -1.35 -4.01 9.59
N SER A 178 -0.24 -4.53 10.12
CA SER A 178 0.96 -4.88 9.37
C SER A 178 0.78 -6.12 8.47
N THR A 179 -0.30 -6.88 8.69
CA THR A 179 -0.61 -8.13 7.97
C THR A 179 -1.65 -7.96 6.86
N ILE A 180 -2.18 -6.75 6.67
CA ILE A 180 -3.13 -6.45 5.60
C ILE A 180 -2.44 -6.65 4.25
N LYS A 181 -3.00 -7.56 3.42
CA LYS A 181 -2.46 -7.87 2.10
C LYS A 181 -2.46 -6.63 1.19
N PRO A 182 -1.43 -6.44 0.33
CA PRO A 182 -1.38 -5.33 -0.62
C PRO A 182 -2.61 -5.23 -1.52
N ASP A 183 -3.21 -6.36 -1.90
CA ASP A 183 -4.41 -6.44 -2.73
C ASP A 183 -5.61 -5.69 -2.12
N VAL A 184 -5.70 -5.62 -0.79
CA VAL A 184 -6.75 -4.88 -0.08
C VAL A 184 -6.60 -3.38 -0.34
N TRP A 185 -5.37 -2.88 -0.22
CA TRP A 185 -5.05 -1.47 -0.44
C TRP A 185 -5.25 -1.08 -1.91
N GLN A 186 -4.84 -1.96 -2.84
CA GLN A 186 -5.08 -1.75 -4.27
C GLN A 186 -6.58 -1.71 -4.60
N LEU A 187 -7.37 -2.65 -4.05
CA LEU A 187 -8.81 -2.69 -4.30
C LEU A 187 -9.52 -1.45 -3.73
N ARG A 188 -9.06 -0.94 -2.58
CA ARG A 188 -9.51 0.32 -1.99
C ARG A 188 -9.26 1.49 -2.93
N GLU A 189 -8.03 1.62 -3.44
CA GLU A 189 -7.62 2.70 -4.34
C GLU A 189 -8.33 2.63 -5.70
N GLU A 190 -8.45 1.44 -6.28
CA GLU A 190 -9.07 1.24 -7.59
C GLU A 190 -10.59 1.52 -7.56
N LYS A 191 -11.28 1.10 -6.51
CA LYS A 191 -12.75 1.18 -6.42
C LYS A 191 -13.27 2.33 -5.58
N GLY A 192 -12.41 3.04 -4.87
CA GLY A 192 -12.81 4.11 -3.95
C GLY A 192 -13.75 3.64 -2.84
N ILE A 193 -13.56 2.41 -2.35
CA ILE A 193 -14.34 1.80 -1.27
C ILE A 193 -13.61 1.91 0.07
N SER A 194 -14.29 1.66 1.19
CA SER A 194 -13.63 1.64 2.50
C SER A 194 -12.68 0.43 2.66
N LEU A 195 -11.67 0.58 3.51
CA LEU A 195 -10.69 -0.45 3.85
C LEU A 195 -11.36 -1.71 4.36
N LEU A 196 -12.40 -1.54 5.17
CA LEU A 196 -13.22 -2.63 5.69
C LEU A 196 -13.94 -3.40 4.57
N ASP A 197 -14.60 -2.70 3.64
CA ASP A 197 -15.29 -3.34 2.51
C ASP A 197 -14.29 -4.02 1.56
N ALA A 198 -13.15 -3.37 1.29
CA ALA A 198 -12.08 -3.96 0.51
C ALA A 198 -11.58 -5.25 1.14
N TYR A 199 -11.30 -5.25 2.45
CA TYR A 199 -10.84 -6.41 3.20
C TYR A 199 -11.87 -7.54 3.15
N ASN A 200 -13.14 -7.22 3.41
CA ASN A 200 -14.23 -8.20 3.39
C ASN A 200 -14.37 -8.84 2.01
N ARG A 201 -14.29 -8.06 0.92
CA ARG A 201 -14.35 -8.59 -0.45
C ARG A 201 -13.18 -9.50 -0.78
N THR A 202 -11.96 -9.11 -0.42
CA THR A 202 -10.79 -9.98 -0.62
C THR A 202 -10.88 -11.26 0.20
N ARG A 203 -11.34 -11.16 1.46
CA ARG A 203 -11.53 -12.32 2.33
C ARG A 203 -12.57 -13.27 1.78
N ILE A 204 -13.70 -12.76 1.27
CA ILE A 204 -14.73 -13.58 0.62
C ILE A 204 -14.14 -14.30 -0.59
N LYS A 205 -13.37 -13.60 -1.43
CA LYS A 205 -12.71 -14.20 -2.59
C LYS A 205 -11.76 -15.34 -2.17
N ASP A 206 -10.90 -15.10 -1.18
CA ASP A 206 -9.97 -16.11 -0.66
C ASP A 206 -10.71 -17.35 -0.12
N LEU A 207 -11.83 -17.14 0.59
CA LEU A 207 -12.64 -18.24 1.13
C LEU A 207 -13.29 -19.08 0.02
N LEU A 208 -13.76 -18.44 -1.05
CA LEU A 208 -14.33 -19.14 -2.21
C LEU A 208 -13.27 -19.97 -2.94
N GLU A 209 -12.09 -19.41 -3.16
CA GLU A 209 -10.96 -20.13 -3.78
C GLU A 209 -10.51 -21.32 -2.91
N GLN A 210 -10.45 -21.13 -1.59
CA GLN A 210 -10.16 -22.22 -0.65
C GLN A 210 -11.23 -23.32 -0.72
N GLN A 211 -12.51 -22.95 -0.72
CA GLN A 211 -13.62 -23.91 -0.81
C GLN A 211 -13.53 -24.74 -2.09
N ASP A 212 -13.22 -24.11 -3.22
CA ASP A 212 -13.09 -24.82 -4.50
C ASP A 212 -11.84 -25.70 -4.55
N SER A 213 -10.73 -25.26 -3.94
CA SER A 213 -9.53 -26.11 -3.81
C SER A 213 -9.80 -27.36 -2.95
N ILE A 214 -10.54 -27.22 -1.85
CA ILE A 214 -10.91 -28.34 -0.98
C ILE A 214 -11.83 -29.29 -1.74
N LYS A 215 -12.84 -28.79 -2.48
CA LYS A 215 -13.71 -29.63 -3.31
C LYS A 215 -12.90 -30.45 -4.31
N GLN A 216 -12.01 -29.80 -5.07
CA GLN A 216 -11.16 -30.49 -6.04
C GLN A 216 -10.26 -31.54 -5.40
N GLN A 217 -9.66 -31.23 -4.24
CA GLN A 217 -8.85 -32.19 -3.49
C GLN A 217 -9.69 -33.38 -3.01
N THR A 218 -10.87 -33.15 -2.45
CA THR A 218 -11.76 -34.22 -1.97
C THR A 218 -12.28 -35.11 -3.12
N GLU A 219 -12.61 -34.52 -4.27
CA GLU A 219 -12.97 -35.26 -5.48
C GLU A 219 -11.80 -36.12 -5.95
N GLN A 220 -10.60 -35.55 -6.04
CA GLN A 220 -9.41 -36.29 -6.46
C GLN A 220 -9.03 -37.40 -5.48
N GLU A 221 -9.12 -37.16 -4.17
CA GLU A 221 -8.92 -38.18 -3.14
C GLU A 221 -9.94 -39.31 -3.25
N THR A 222 -11.20 -38.97 -3.54
CA THR A 222 -12.27 -39.96 -3.72
C THR A 222 -12.00 -40.81 -4.97
N ILE A 223 -11.65 -40.19 -6.09
CA ILE A 223 -11.23 -40.89 -7.32
C ILE A 223 -10.03 -41.79 -7.04
N ASN A 224 -9.03 -41.31 -6.29
CA ASN A 224 -7.85 -42.09 -5.94
C ASN A 224 -8.20 -43.28 -5.05
N LYS A 225 -9.08 -43.11 -4.05
CA LYS A 225 -9.58 -44.21 -3.20
C LYS A 225 -10.35 -45.25 -4.00
N ILE A 226 -11.22 -44.83 -4.92
CA ILE A 226 -11.94 -45.74 -5.83
C ILE A 226 -10.94 -46.51 -6.71
N ASN A 227 -9.98 -45.81 -7.32
CA ASN A 227 -8.96 -46.43 -8.18
C ASN A 227 -8.03 -47.38 -7.41
N ASN A 228 -7.68 -47.08 -6.16
CA ASN A 228 -6.84 -47.93 -5.32
C ASN A 228 -7.60 -49.15 -4.80
N ASN A 229 -8.87 -49.00 -4.41
CA ASN A 229 -9.73 -50.12 -4.06
C ASN A 229 -9.96 -51.05 -5.27
N ALA A 230 -10.10 -50.48 -6.47
CA ALA A 230 -10.19 -51.25 -7.72
C ALA A 230 -8.87 -51.96 -8.12
N LYS A 231 -7.72 -51.52 -7.58
CA LYS A 231 -6.38 -52.05 -7.89
C LYS A 231 -5.79 -52.96 -6.82
N THR A 232 -6.48 -53.25 -5.72
CA THR A 232 -5.96 -54.13 -4.66
C THR A 232 -6.32 -55.59 -4.99
N PRO A 233 -5.38 -56.42 -5.50
CA PRO A 233 -5.64 -57.82 -5.83
C PRO A 233 -5.24 -58.65 -4.60
N GLY A 234 -6.17 -58.83 -3.66
CA GLY A 234 -6.00 -59.78 -2.57
C GLY A 234 -6.43 -59.27 -1.21
N SER A 235 -7.69 -59.54 -0.86
CA SER A 235 -8.07 -60.27 0.36
C SER A 235 -9.58 -60.14 0.59
N ALA A 236 -10.36 -60.96 -0.12
CA ALA A 236 -11.65 -61.44 0.35
C ALA A 236 -11.88 -62.81 -0.30
N SER A 237 -11.80 -63.84 0.54
CA SER A 237 -12.24 -65.20 0.27
C SER A 237 -13.60 -65.23 -0.41
N GLY A 238 -13.77 -66.18 -1.34
CA GLY A 238 -14.97 -66.42 -2.13
C GLY A 238 -16.29 -66.09 -1.42
N GLY A 239 -16.90 -65.01 -1.88
CA GLY A 239 -18.27 -64.62 -1.63
C GLY A 239 -18.59 -63.61 -2.71
N ASN A 240 -19.49 -63.97 -3.64
CA ASN A 240 -19.89 -63.11 -4.73
C ASN A 240 -20.60 -61.88 -4.13
N VAL A 241 -19.88 -60.77 -3.95
CA VAL A 241 -20.47 -59.49 -3.58
C VAL A 241 -20.75 -58.75 -4.88
N ASP A 242 -22.01 -58.78 -5.28
CA ASP A 242 -22.54 -58.01 -6.39
C ASP A 242 -22.46 -56.52 -6.05
N HIS A 243 -21.63 -55.79 -6.78
CA HIS A 243 -21.37 -54.36 -6.55
C HIS A 243 -22.17 -53.44 -7.49
N SER A 244 -23.21 -53.91 -8.18
CA SER A 244 -23.94 -53.06 -9.14
C SER A 244 -25.46 -53.12 -9.11
N SER A 245 -26.09 -53.98 -8.34
CA SER A 245 -27.53 -54.24 -8.55
C SER A 245 -28.50 -53.50 -7.62
N LYS A 246 -28.05 -52.80 -6.57
CA LYS A 246 -28.98 -52.17 -5.60
C LYS A 246 -29.48 -50.79 -6.00
N TRP A 247 -28.70 -50.05 -6.78
CA TRP A 247 -29.02 -48.69 -7.24
C TRP A 247 -29.73 -48.71 -8.60
N ASP A 248 -29.38 -49.65 -9.48
CA ASP A 248 -30.02 -49.81 -10.79
C ASP A 248 -31.46 -50.36 -10.71
N SER A 249 -31.83 -50.98 -9.59
CA SER A 249 -33.19 -51.50 -9.35
C SER A 249 -34.04 -50.62 -8.42
N MET A 250 -33.54 -49.45 -8.05
CA MET A 250 -34.18 -48.53 -7.12
C MET A 250 -35.06 -47.53 -7.89
N SER A 251 -36.21 -47.18 -7.32
CA SER A 251 -37.04 -46.11 -7.90
C SER A 251 -36.34 -44.76 -7.75
N ASP A 252 -36.57 -43.84 -8.69
CA ASP A 252 -36.00 -42.48 -8.64
C ASP A 252 -36.32 -41.76 -7.31
N GLU A 253 -37.47 -42.10 -6.72
CA GLU A 253 -37.95 -41.54 -5.45
C GLU A 253 -37.17 -42.06 -4.23
N ASP A 254 -36.81 -43.34 -4.24
CA ASP A 254 -36.00 -43.96 -3.19
C ASP A 254 -34.53 -43.54 -3.31
N PHE A 255 -34.06 -43.28 -4.53
CA PHE A 255 -32.73 -42.71 -4.78
C PHE A 255 -32.64 -41.29 -4.23
N ALA A 256 -33.65 -40.46 -4.46
CA ALA A 256 -33.70 -39.10 -3.93
C ALA A 256 -33.65 -39.07 -2.40
N LYS A 257 -34.36 -39.99 -1.73
CA LYS A 257 -34.33 -40.11 -0.26
C LYS A 257 -32.98 -40.55 0.29
N GLN A 258 -32.30 -41.49 -0.38
CA GLN A 258 -30.94 -41.92 -0.02
C GLN A 258 -29.94 -40.77 -0.16
N VAL A 259 -30.03 -39.99 -1.25
CA VAL A 259 -29.20 -38.80 -1.46
C VAL A 259 -29.46 -37.73 -0.39
N GLU A 260 -30.71 -37.55 0.04
CA GLU A 260 -31.07 -36.62 1.10
C GLU A 260 -30.54 -37.06 2.47
N LEU A 261 -30.63 -38.35 2.79
CA LEU A 261 -30.05 -38.92 4.02
C LEU A 261 -28.51 -38.86 4.03
N ALA A 262 -27.87 -39.03 2.88
CA ALA A 262 -26.41 -38.85 2.75
C ALA A 262 -25.99 -37.39 2.98
N LYS A 263 -26.76 -36.43 2.45
CA LYS A 263 -26.54 -34.99 2.71
C LYS A 263 -26.72 -34.62 4.19
N GLN A 264 -27.57 -35.35 4.90
CA GLN A 264 -27.77 -35.21 6.35
C GLN A 264 -26.76 -36.01 7.18
N GLY A 265 -25.84 -36.74 6.56
CA GLY A 265 -24.80 -37.53 7.25
C GLY A 265 -25.34 -38.76 8.00
N LEU A 266 -26.52 -39.26 7.63
CA LEU A 266 -27.23 -40.34 8.33
C LEU A 266 -27.12 -41.70 7.62
N LEU A 267 -26.29 -41.83 6.58
CA LEU A 267 -25.99 -43.13 5.98
C LEU A 267 -24.86 -43.84 6.77
N THR A 268 -25.19 -44.95 7.41
CA THR A 268 -24.22 -45.92 7.98
C THR A 268 -23.90 -47.03 7.00
#